data_AF-A0A225VR86-F1
#
_entry.id   AF-A0A225VR86-F1
#
_cell.length_a   1.000
_cell.length_b   1.000
_cell.length_c   1.000
_cell.angle_alpha   90.00
_cell.angle_beta   90.00
_cell.angle_gamma   90.00
#
_symmetry.space_group_name_H-M   'P 1'
#
loop_
_entity.id
_entity.type
_entity.pdbx_description
1 polymer ?
#
loop_
_entity_poly.entity_id
_entity_poly.type
_entity_poly.pdbx_seq_one_letter_code
_entity_poly.pdbx_strand_id
1 'polypeptide(L)'
;MPAQRTNEILRWIEWCVFDRMLVNFCKRALVRKNATMAPSAAYTVQKHIDQPYGYVRDVIAAKLPDTFGLVLDGWSSSGRSPG
;
A
#
# COMPACT_ATOMS: atom_id res chain seq x y z
N MET A 1 -4.40 24.24 9.51
CA MET A 1 -5.21 23.08 9.95
C MET A 1 -4.48 21.78 9.66
N PRO A 2 -3.57 21.33 10.55
CA PRO A 2 -2.74 20.13 10.34
C PRO A 2 -3.54 18.82 10.30
N ALA A 3 -4.67 18.74 11.02
CA ALA A 3 -5.51 17.54 11.10
C ALA A 3 -6.13 17.12 9.74
N GLN A 4 -6.48 18.09 8.88
CA GLN A 4 -7.12 17.79 7.60
C GLN A 4 -6.17 17.06 6.64
N ARG A 5 -4.91 17.51 6.58
CA ARG A 5 -3.87 16.88 5.76
C ARG A 5 -3.54 15.47 6.25
N THR A 6 -3.52 15.27 7.57
CA THR A 6 -3.32 13.94 8.18
C THR A 6 -4.46 13.00 7.81
N ASN A 7 -5.72 13.44 7.91
CA ASN A 7 -6.89 12.63 7.56
C ASN A 7 -6.92 12.23 6.08
N GLU A 8 -6.48 13.12 5.20
CA GLU A 8 -6.38 12.82 3.76
C GLU A 8 -5.31 11.77 3.47
N ILE A 9 -4.14 11.86 4.12
CA ILE A 9 -3.08 10.86 3.98
C ILE A 9 -3.54 9.50 4.49
N LEU A 10 -4.26 9.45 5.63
CA LEU A 10 -4.82 8.22 6.16
C LEU A 10 -5.81 7.57 5.19
N ARG A 11 -6.73 8.35 4.60
CA ARG A 11 -7.66 7.84 3.58
C ARG A 11 -6.94 7.33 2.33
N TRP A 12 -5.84 7.97 1.90
CA TRP A 12 -5.01 7.45 0.81
C TRP A 12 -4.35 6.11 1.16
N ILE A 13 -3.90 5.95 2.41
CA ILE A 13 -3.33 4.69 2.91
C ILE A 13 -4.40 3.60 2.95
N GLU A 14 -5.61 3.90 3.43
CA GLU A 14 -6.73 2.97 3.47
C GLU A 14 -7.02 2.40 2.08
N TRP A 15 -7.11 3.26 1.06
CA TRP A 15 -7.35 2.82 -0.32
C TRP A 15 -6.20 1.97 -0.87
N CYS A 16 -4.94 2.29 -0.53
CA CYS A 16 -3.81 1.51 -1.03
C CYS A 16 -3.69 0.15 -0.33
N VAL A 17 -3.93 0.09 0.98
CA VAL A 17 -3.70 -1.10 1.81
C VAL A 17 -4.93 -2.01 1.84
N PHE A 18 -6.12 -1.47 2.11
CA PHE A 18 -7.34 -2.27 2.22
C PHE A 18 -7.93 -2.62 0.86
N ASP A 19 -8.02 -1.66 -0.07
CA ASP A 19 -8.57 -1.88 -1.42
C ASP A 19 -7.52 -2.36 -2.43
N ARG A 20 -6.28 -2.61 -1.98
CA ARG A 20 -5.15 -3.10 -2.79
C ARG A 20 -4.82 -2.22 -4.00
N MET A 21 -5.11 -0.92 -3.91
CA MET A 21 -4.82 0.02 -4.99
C MET A 21 -3.33 0.34 -5.05
N LEU A 22 -2.77 0.34 -6.26
CA LEU A 22 -1.36 0.74 -6.46
C LEU A 22 -1.15 2.17 -5.97
N VAL A 23 0.00 2.46 -5.34
CA VAL A 23 0.29 3.83 -4.86
C VAL A 23 0.33 4.86 -6.00
N ASN A 24 0.61 4.43 -7.24
CA ASN A 24 0.50 5.28 -8.42
C ASN A 24 -0.95 5.66 -8.79
N PHE A 25 -1.95 5.04 -8.17
CA PHE A 25 -3.37 5.38 -8.35
C PHE A 25 -3.64 6.85 -8.02
N CYS A 26 -3.01 7.41 -6.97
CA CYS A 26 -3.18 8.83 -6.60
C CYS A 26 -2.66 9.82 -7.67
N LYS A 27 -1.83 9.35 -8.61
CA LYS A 27 -1.33 10.16 -9.75
C LYS A 27 -2.30 10.20 -10.93
N ARG A 28 -3.26 9.28 -11.02
CA ARG A 28 -4.15 9.17 -12.18
C ARG A 28 -5.06 10.40 -12.27
N ALA A 29 -5.16 10.98 -13.46
CA ALA A 29 -5.92 12.22 -13.68
C ALA A 29 -7.40 12.10 -13.28
N LEU A 30 -8.04 10.96 -13.58
CA LEU A 30 -9.43 10.70 -13.20
C LEU A 30 -9.62 10.63 -11.68
N VAL A 31 -8.65 10.06 -10.97
CA VAL A 31 -8.69 9.96 -9.51
C VAL A 31 -8.57 11.35 -8.89
N ARG A 32 -7.68 12.20 -9.41
CA ARG A 32 -7.55 13.59 -8.96
C ARG A 32 -8.79 14.45 -9.25
N LYS A 33 -9.52 14.14 -10.33
CA LYS A 33 -10.76 14.85 -10.69
C LYS A 33 -11.95 14.42 -9.82
N ASN A 34 -11.98 13.16 -9.39
CA ASN A 34 -13.14 12.57 -8.72
C ASN A 34 -12.96 12.41 -7.20
N ALA A 35 -11.73 12.43 -6.70
CA ALA A 35 -11.47 12.33 -5.26
C ALA A 35 -11.67 13.68 -4.57
N THR A 36 -12.39 13.66 -3.45
CA THR A 36 -12.58 14.83 -2.57
C THR A 36 -11.32 15.16 -1.75
N MET A 37 -10.29 14.31 -1.81
CA MET A 37 -9.05 14.45 -1.03
C MET A 37 -8.05 15.32 -1.78
N ALA A 38 -7.28 16.13 -1.04
CA ALA A 38 -6.21 16.91 -1.65
C ALA A 38 -5.23 16.02 -2.45
N PRO A 39 -4.71 16.52 -3.59
CA PRO A 39 -3.72 15.80 -4.37
C PRO A 39 -2.50 15.48 -3.51
N SER A 40 -2.26 14.20 -3.27
CA SER A 40 -1.05 13.71 -2.63
C SER A 40 -0.07 13.23 -3.69
N ALA A 41 1.23 13.41 -3.44
CA ALA A 41 2.24 12.79 -4.28
C ALA A 41 2.39 11.32 -3.86
N ALA A 42 2.49 10.41 -4.83
CA ALA A 42 2.66 8.98 -4.55
C ALA A 42 3.82 8.69 -3.60
N TYR A 43 4.93 9.43 -3.71
CA TYR A 43 6.08 9.28 -2.80
C TYR A 43 5.70 9.57 -1.35
N THR A 44 4.80 10.53 -1.12
CA THR A 44 4.35 10.90 0.22
C THR A 44 3.47 9.80 0.79
N VAL A 45 2.52 9.28 0.01
CA VAL A 45 1.68 8.16 0.43
C VAL A 45 2.54 6.92 0.71
N GLN A 46 3.48 6.59 -0.18
CA GLN A 46 4.41 5.47 0.02
C GLN A 46 5.19 5.61 1.33
N LYS A 47 5.80 6.77 1.61
CA LYS A 47 6.56 7.00 2.84
C LYS A 47 5.72 6.74 4.11
N HIS A 48 4.44 7.10 4.09
CA HIS A 48 3.56 6.87 5.24
C HIS A 48 3.03 5.43 5.31
N ILE A 49 3.06 4.67 4.21
CA ILE A 49 2.84 3.21 4.20
C ILE A 49 4.08 2.47 4.72
N ASP A 50 5.28 2.93 4.37
CA ASP A 50 6.54 2.30 4.74
C ASP A 50 6.79 2.35 6.26
N GLN A 51 6.35 3.41 6.95
CA GLN A 51 6.49 3.53 8.41
C GLN A 51 5.79 2.41 9.20
N PRO A 52 4.46 2.19 9.08
CA PRO A 52 3.80 1.09 9.76
C PRO A 52 4.28 -0.27 9.24
N TYR A 53 4.67 -0.37 7.97
CA TYR A 53 5.28 -1.60 7.45
C TYR A 53 6.58 -1.95 8.18
N GLY A 54 7.47 -0.99 8.39
CA GLY A 54 8.70 -1.18 9.18
C GLY A 54 8.40 -1.61 10.61
N TYR A 55 7.45 -0.94 11.27
CA TYR A 55 7.03 -1.31 12.62
C TYR A 55 6.48 -2.74 12.69
N VAL A 56 5.57 -3.11 11.78
CA VAL A 56 5.01 -4.47 11.72
C VAL A 56 6.10 -5.50 11.44
N ARG A 57 7.03 -5.20 10.54
CA ARG A 57 8.19 -6.05 10.26
C ARG A 57 9.03 -6.29 11.51
N ASP A 58 9.34 -5.25 12.28
CA ASP A 58 10.15 -5.36 13.49
C ASP A 58 9.42 -6.17 14.58
N VAL A 59 8.10 -5.96 14.72
CA VAL A 59 7.26 -6.75 15.64
C VAL A 59 7.20 -8.22 15.24
N ILE A 60 7.08 -8.52 13.93
CA ILE A 60 7.12 -9.89 13.42
C ILE A 60 8.50 -10.50 13.69
N ALA A 61 9.58 -9.79 13.38
CA ALA A 61 10.95 -10.26 13.61
C ALA A 61 11.21 -10.57 15.09
N ALA A 62 10.70 -9.75 16.01
CA ALA A 62 10.81 -9.98 17.45
C ALA A 62 9.98 -11.17 17.97
N LYS A 63 8.97 -11.60 17.22
CA LYS A 63 8.08 -12.73 17.59
C LYS A 63 8.45 -14.03 16.88
N LEU A 64 9.24 -13.97 15.81
CA LEU A 64 9.63 -15.16 15.06
C LEU A 64 10.63 -15.99 15.88
N PRO A 65 10.48 -17.32 15.88
CA PRO A 65 11.48 -18.21 16.46
C PRO A 65 12.77 -18.20 15.62
N ASP A 66 13.89 -18.61 16.24
CA ASP A 66 15.21 -18.73 15.58
C ASP A 66 15.19 -19.59 14.32
N THR A 67 14.21 -20.50 14.21
CA THR A 67 13.94 -21.29 13.01
C THR A 67 12.45 -21.26 12.69
N PHE A 68 12.11 -20.80 11.49
CA PHE A 68 10.74 -20.77 10.98
C PHE A 68 10.69 -21.27 9.54
N GLY A 69 9.54 -21.82 9.14
CA GLY A 69 9.25 -22.23 7.76
C GLY A 69 8.41 -21.17 7.04
N LEU A 70 8.70 -20.94 5.76
CA LEU A 70 7.86 -20.12 4.87
C LEU A 70 7.14 -21.03 3.89
N VAL A 71 5.83 -20.85 3.75
CA VAL A 71 5.02 -21.50 2.71
C VAL A 71 4.70 -20.44 1.68
N LEU A 72 5.11 -20.67 0.43
CA LEU A 72 4.84 -19.78 -0.69
C LEU A 72 3.78 -20.41 -1.59
N ASP A 73 2.63 -19.77 -1.76
CA ASP A 73 1.59 -20.18 -2.71
C ASP A 73 1.91 -19.63 -4.10
N GLY A 74 2.70 -20.39 -4.87
CA GLY A 74 3.05 -20.02 -6.24
C GLY A 74 1.88 -20.24 -7.21
N TRP A 75 1.04 -19.23 -7.44
CA TRP A 75 0.13 -19.26 -8.60
C TRP A 75 0.86 -18.79 -9.87
N SER A 76 1.12 -19.72 -10.80
CA SER A 76 1.67 -19.38 -12.12
C SER A 76 0.52 -19.04 -13.08
N SER A 77 0.41 -17.78 -13.51
CA SER A 77 -0.49 -17.42 -14.61
C SER A 77 0.11 -17.85 -15.96
N SER A 78 0.09 -19.15 -16.27
CA SER A 78 0.38 -19.65 -17.62
C SER A 78 -0.82 -19.40 -18.54
N GLY A 79 -1.02 -18.13 -18.89
CA GLY A 79 -1.98 -17.71 -19.89
C GLY A 79 -1.55 -18.21 -21.27
N ARG A 80 -2.24 -19.23 -21.75
CA ARG A 80 -2.23 -19.82 -23.10
C ARG A 80 -1.91 -18.78 -24.20
N SER A 81 -0.81 -19.00 -24.93
CA SER A 81 -0.54 -18.33 -26.21
C SER A 81 -1.61 -18.73 -27.23
N PRO A 82 -2.24 -17.79 -27.97
CA PRO A 82 -3.04 -18.18 -29.13
C PRO A 82 -2.08 -18.68 -30.21
N GLY A 83 -2.32 -19.90 -30.68
CA GLY A 83 -1.76 -20.41 -31.93
C GLY A 83 -2.53 -19.90 -33.14
#